data_AF-A0A8J7YU06-F1
#
_entry.id   AF-A0A8J7YU06-F1
#
_cell.length_a   1.000
_cell.length_b   1.000
_cell.length_c   1.000
_cell.angle_alpha   90.00
_cell.angle_beta   90.00
_cell.angle_gamma   90.00
#
_symmetry.space_group_name_H-M   'P 1'
#
loop_
_entity.id
_entity.type
_entity.pdbx_description
1 polymer ?
#
loop_
_entity_poly.entity_id
_entity_poly.type
_entity_poly.pdbx_seq_one_letter_code
_entity_poly.pdbx_strand_id
1 'polypeptide(L)'
;MDERRTDLRNKSGEQTVARENGNGQSGVRRNALFLSRMSALVFGILWAYDGFFKFWNNLYVYMPSAIQGAGVGQPAYLNGWFNFWYHLVAANPMLFTWATGVLELALGFALIAGFARKIAYFGGILLAFIIWAVPEGFGGPYGPGSLVTGAANVYAISFLLLIALNATFGPDIYTLDGYIEKRYRKWEKIAEVRYGFRKGDMSFFARNSMKLSRLAAVLLGIVFAAETYLAIAFNSPSSLKTTLEGAAAGQPAYLNGWFSFWIAQVTAAPAAYYYLIVVAEFLLAVALLFGIARKTAYIGGLIYSLLEWSTIKAFGGPITAGYTDAGQIILAIAFLILIALNASHGTDPYTLDSKIERRVSRWNRIAEMTH
;
A
#
# COMPACT_ATOMS: atom_id res chain seq x y z
N MET A 1 11.95 26.19 -56.05
CA MET A 1 12.34 24.81 -55.67
C MET A 1 12.64 24.66 -54.18
N ASP A 2 12.90 25.75 -53.44
CA ASP A 2 13.26 25.71 -52.00
C ASP A 2 12.09 25.49 -51.02
N GLU A 3 10.87 25.94 -51.32
CA GLU A 3 9.73 25.79 -50.40
C GLU A 3 9.27 24.33 -50.22
N ARG A 4 9.41 23.48 -51.26
CA ARG A 4 9.10 22.04 -51.11
C ARG A 4 10.09 21.30 -50.22
N ARG A 5 11.35 21.75 -50.15
CA ARG A 5 12.37 21.13 -49.29
C ARG A 5 12.18 21.49 -47.82
N THR A 6 11.71 22.69 -47.52
CA THR A 6 11.39 23.12 -46.15
C THR A 6 10.13 22.45 -45.61
N ASP A 7 9.08 22.29 -46.42
CA ASP A 7 7.84 21.59 -46.02
C ASP A 7 8.05 20.09 -45.76
N LEU A 8 8.88 19.41 -46.59
CA LEU A 8 9.24 18.01 -46.37
C LEU A 8 10.10 17.79 -45.12
N ARG A 9 10.98 18.74 -44.79
CA ARG A 9 11.83 18.68 -43.59
C ARG A 9 11.03 18.94 -42.31
N ASN A 10 10.06 19.85 -42.34
CA ASN A 10 9.13 20.06 -41.24
C ASN A 10 8.23 18.84 -41.00
N LYS A 11 7.67 18.23 -42.05
CA LYS A 11 6.89 16.99 -41.94
C LYS A 11 7.70 15.81 -41.43
N SER A 12 8.97 15.68 -41.84
CA SER A 12 9.84 14.64 -41.28
C SER A 12 10.17 14.89 -39.81
N GLY A 13 10.35 16.15 -39.41
CA GLY A 13 10.58 16.52 -38.01
C GLY A 13 9.37 16.20 -37.13
N GLU A 14 8.17 16.60 -37.55
CA GLU A 14 6.92 16.31 -36.84
C GLU A 14 6.64 14.81 -36.74
N GLN A 15 6.90 14.03 -37.80
CA GLN A 15 6.73 12.57 -37.76
C GLN A 15 7.73 11.88 -36.84
N THR A 16 8.96 12.40 -36.75
CA THR A 16 10.00 11.84 -35.87
C THR A 16 9.67 12.14 -34.40
N VAL A 17 9.26 13.37 -34.10
CA VAL A 17 8.81 13.78 -32.75
C VAL A 17 7.52 13.03 -32.35
N ALA A 18 6.57 12.81 -33.27
CA ALA A 18 5.37 12.02 -33.00
C ALA A 18 5.68 10.52 -32.76
N ARG A 19 6.67 9.95 -33.47
CA ARG A 19 7.14 8.57 -33.25
C ARG A 19 7.91 8.42 -31.95
N GLU A 20 8.78 9.36 -31.59
CA GLU A 20 9.51 9.34 -30.31
C GLU A 20 8.56 9.51 -29.12
N ASN A 21 7.61 10.45 -29.20
CA ASN A 21 6.59 10.64 -28.17
C ASN A 21 5.65 9.41 -28.05
N GLY A 22 5.30 8.77 -29.17
CA GLY A 22 4.49 7.55 -29.18
C GLY A 22 5.23 6.32 -28.60
N ASN A 23 6.51 6.15 -28.92
CA ASN A 23 7.32 5.06 -28.36
C ASN A 23 7.59 5.26 -26.86
N GLY A 24 7.93 6.48 -26.42
CA GLY A 24 8.15 6.79 -25.00
C GLY A 24 6.91 6.52 -24.13
N GLN A 25 5.73 6.99 -24.56
CA GLN A 25 4.47 6.74 -23.85
C GLN A 25 4.07 5.25 -23.84
N SER A 26 4.36 4.51 -24.91
CA SER A 26 4.09 3.06 -24.95
C SER A 26 4.97 2.26 -23.99
N GLY A 27 6.25 2.66 -23.83
CA GLY A 27 7.19 2.05 -22.89
C GLY A 27 6.81 2.29 -21.44
N VAL A 28 6.48 3.54 -21.08
CA VAL A 28 6.02 3.91 -19.73
C VAL A 28 4.75 3.15 -19.37
N ARG A 29 3.78 3.09 -20.30
CA ARG A 29 2.54 2.33 -20.09
C ARG A 29 2.81 0.84 -19.87
N ARG A 30 3.71 0.23 -20.65
CA ARG A 30 4.06 -1.19 -20.51
C ARG A 30 4.70 -1.48 -19.16
N ASN A 31 5.64 -0.65 -18.73
CA ASN A 31 6.31 -0.78 -17.44
C ASN A 31 5.34 -0.59 -16.28
N ALA A 32 4.41 0.36 -16.38
CA ALA A 32 3.41 0.59 -15.36
C ALA A 32 2.38 -0.54 -15.25
N LEU A 33 1.96 -1.13 -16.38
CA LEU A 33 1.11 -2.33 -16.37
C LEU A 33 1.84 -3.54 -15.77
N PHE A 34 3.12 -3.72 -16.09
CA PHE A 34 3.95 -4.75 -15.47
C PHE A 34 4.06 -4.55 -13.96
N LEU A 35 4.39 -3.33 -13.51
CA LEU A 35 4.44 -2.98 -12.09
C LEU A 35 3.10 -3.21 -11.41
N SER A 36 1.99 -2.78 -12.03
CA SER A 36 0.63 -3.07 -11.52
C SER A 36 0.40 -4.55 -11.31
N ARG A 37 0.82 -5.37 -12.27
CA ARG A 37 0.63 -6.81 -12.21
C ARG A 37 1.49 -7.44 -11.11
N MET A 38 2.73 -7.02 -10.98
CA MET A 38 3.64 -7.49 -9.92
C MET A 38 3.17 -7.05 -8.54
N SER A 39 2.76 -5.79 -8.38
CA SER A 39 2.17 -5.28 -7.13
C SER A 39 0.93 -6.08 -6.72
N ALA A 40 0.01 -6.32 -7.66
CA ALA A 40 -1.17 -7.14 -7.41
C ALA A 40 -0.81 -8.60 -7.08
N LEU A 41 0.17 -9.17 -7.77
CA LEU A 41 0.64 -10.54 -7.51
C LEU A 41 1.25 -10.68 -6.12
N VAL A 42 2.20 -9.82 -5.75
CA VAL A 42 2.83 -9.86 -4.42
C VAL A 42 1.77 -9.61 -3.35
N PHE A 43 0.90 -8.62 -3.53
CA PHE A 43 -0.17 -8.36 -2.58
C PHE A 43 -1.14 -9.54 -2.45
N GLY A 44 -1.46 -10.21 -3.55
CA GLY A 44 -2.27 -11.43 -3.54
C GLY A 44 -1.60 -12.61 -2.84
N ILE A 45 -0.28 -12.76 -2.97
CA ILE A 45 0.48 -13.76 -2.20
C ILE A 45 0.37 -13.49 -0.70
N LEU A 46 0.43 -12.22 -0.29
CA LEU A 46 0.32 -11.84 1.13
C LEU A 46 -1.08 -12.14 1.69
N TRP A 47 -2.15 -11.78 0.97
CA TRP A 47 -3.51 -12.17 1.36
C TRP A 47 -3.68 -13.68 1.42
N ALA A 48 -3.10 -14.43 0.47
CA ALA A 48 -3.16 -15.88 0.49
C ALA A 48 -2.39 -16.48 1.67
N TYR A 49 -1.24 -15.88 2.01
CA TYR A 49 -0.45 -16.23 3.18
C TYR A 49 -1.26 -16.00 4.46
N ASP A 50 -1.77 -14.79 4.68
CA ASP A 50 -2.57 -14.43 5.86
C ASP A 50 -3.80 -15.34 6.00
N GLY A 51 -4.51 -15.59 4.89
CA GLY A 51 -5.67 -16.47 4.84
C GLY A 51 -5.35 -17.92 5.18
N PHE A 52 -4.22 -18.45 4.70
CA PHE A 52 -3.77 -19.79 5.03
C PHE A 52 -3.55 -19.96 6.54
N PHE A 53 -2.96 -18.96 7.19
CA PHE A 53 -2.69 -19.03 8.63
C PHE A 53 -3.93 -18.95 9.51
N LYS A 54 -5.09 -18.51 9.00
CA LYS A 54 -6.36 -18.60 9.73
C LYS A 54 -6.79 -20.04 10.02
N PHE A 55 -6.33 -21.00 9.21
CA PHE A 55 -6.60 -22.43 9.41
C PHE A 55 -5.50 -23.12 10.23
N TRP A 56 -4.38 -22.44 10.46
CA TRP A 56 -3.22 -22.98 11.14
C TRP A 56 -3.32 -22.83 12.66
N ASN A 57 -2.77 -23.80 13.40
CA ASN A 57 -2.63 -23.76 14.88
C ASN A 57 -3.88 -23.38 15.68
N ASN A 58 -5.09 -23.71 15.20
CA ASN A 58 -6.35 -23.39 15.87
C ASN A 58 -6.51 -21.89 16.22
N LEU A 59 -6.12 -20.98 15.31
CA LEU A 59 -6.18 -19.52 15.53
C LEU A 59 -7.55 -19.05 16.06
N TYR A 60 -8.64 -19.73 15.67
CA TYR A 60 -10.00 -19.42 16.11
C TYR A 60 -10.19 -19.46 17.64
N VAL A 61 -9.37 -20.20 18.37
CA VAL A 61 -9.40 -20.25 19.85
C VAL A 61 -9.02 -18.89 20.45
N TYR A 62 -8.16 -18.13 19.76
CA TYR A 62 -7.62 -16.86 20.23
C TYR A 62 -8.39 -15.64 19.72
N MET A 63 -9.28 -15.78 18.73
CA MET A 63 -9.98 -14.62 18.16
C MET A 63 -10.87 -13.86 19.14
N PRO A 64 -11.70 -14.52 19.98
CA PRO A 64 -12.51 -13.80 20.96
C PRO A 64 -11.65 -13.00 21.95
N SER A 65 -10.57 -13.58 22.47
CA SER A 65 -9.68 -12.89 23.40
C SER A 65 -8.89 -11.77 22.72
N ALA A 66 -8.52 -11.93 21.44
CA ALA A 66 -7.91 -10.85 20.65
C ALA A 66 -8.85 -9.65 20.51
N ILE A 67 -10.13 -9.87 20.15
CA ILE A 67 -11.13 -8.80 20.04
C ILE A 67 -11.39 -8.13 21.40
N GLN A 68 -11.49 -8.92 22.46
CA GLN A 68 -11.67 -8.39 23.81
C GLN A 68 -10.47 -7.55 24.23
N GLY A 69 -9.25 -8.02 23.94
CA GLY A 69 -8.00 -7.32 24.20
C GLY A 69 -7.88 -6.01 23.39
N ALA A 70 -8.30 -6.01 22.12
CA ALA A 70 -8.33 -4.83 21.26
C ALA A 70 -9.27 -3.73 21.79
N GLY A 71 -10.28 -4.11 22.58
CA GLY A 71 -11.18 -3.18 23.28
C GLY A 71 -10.62 -2.58 24.57
N VAL A 72 -9.56 -3.16 25.16
CA VAL A 72 -8.96 -2.64 26.40
C VAL A 72 -8.31 -1.29 26.12
N GLY A 73 -8.50 -0.32 27.01
CA GLY A 73 -7.88 1.01 26.88
C GLY A 73 -8.49 1.91 25.79
N GLN A 74 -9.51 1.44 25.09
CA GLN A 74 -10.23 2.22 24.08
C GLN A 74 -11.15 3.27 24.74
N PRO A 75 -11.49 4.36 24.03
CA PRO A 75 -12.49 5.32 24.49
C PRO A 75 -13.82 4.65 24.83
N ALA A 76 -14.47 5.10 25.91
CA ALA A 76 -15.68 4.46 26.44
C ALA A 76 -16.84 4.32 25.43
N TYR A 77 -16.92 5.21 24.43
CA TYR A 77 -17.95 5.12 23.38
C TYR A 77 -17.75 3.92 22.44
N LEU A 78 -16.56 3.30 22.40
CA LEU A 78 -16.30 2.08 21.64
C LEU A 78 -16.61 0.79 22.41
N ASN A 79 -16.93 0.87 23.71
CA ASN A 79 -17.21 -0.33 24.51
C ASN A 79 -18.33 -1.19 23.91
N GLY A 80 -19.41 -0.56 23.42
CA GLY A 80 -20.52 -1.26 22.76
C GLY A 80 -20.10 -1.98 21.48
N TRP A 81 -19.18 -1.40 20.70
CA TRP A 81 -18.65 -1.98 19.47
C TRP A 81 -17.87 -3.26 19.75
N PHE A 82 -16.89 -3.21 20.65
CA PHE A 82 -16.07 -4.39 20.98
C PHE A 82 -16.88 -5.47 21.70
N ASN A 83 -17.82 -5.10 22.58
CA ASN A 83 -18.71 -6.07 23.22
C ASN A 83 -19.59 -6.80 22.20
N PHE A 84 -20.16 -6.07 21.24
CA PHE A 84 -20.95 -6.67 20.16
C PHE A 84 -20.13 -7.70 19.37
N TRP A 85 -18.96 -7.30 18.88
CA TRP A 85 -18.10 -8.18 18.08
C TRP A 85 -17.55 -9.36 18.88
N TYR A 86 -17.16 -9.13 20.13
CA TYR A 86 -16.75 -10.19 21.05
C TYR A 86 -17.84 -11.25 21.17
N HIS A 87 -19.07 -10.87 21.53
CA HIS A 87 -20.17 -11.82 21.70
C HIS A 87 -20.55 -12.52 20.40
N LEU A 88 -20.55 -11.80 19.28
CA LEU A 88 -20.84 -12.36 17.97
C LEU A 88 -19.81 -13.43 17.58
N VAL A 89 -18.52 -13.13 17.72
CA VAL A 89 -17.44 -14.05 17.37
C VAL A 89 -17.33 -15.19 18.38
N ALA A 90 -17.49 -14.91 19.67
CA ALA A 90 -17.47 -15.92 20.74
C ALA A 90 -18.57 -16.98 20.58
N ALA A 91 -19.71 -16.64 19.96
CA ALA A 91 -20.78 -17.59 19.69
C ALA A 91 -20.36 -18.71 18.72
N ASN A 92 -19.48 -18.40 17.76
CA ASN A 92 -18.88 -19.40 16.86
C ASN A 92 -17.52 -18.95 16.31
N PRO A 93 -16.43 -19.06 17.11
CA PRO A 93 -15.14 -18.50 16.73
C PRO A 93 -14.55 -19.11 15.45
N MET A 94 -14.81 -20.41 15.25
CA MET A 94 -14.35 -21.16 14.08
C MET A 94 -15.00 -20.61 12.80
N LEU A 95 -16.31 -20.39 12.80
CA LEU A 95 -17.01 -19.83 11.64
C LEU A 95 -16.42 -18.49 11.21
N PHE A 96 -16.24 -17.54 12.13
CA PHE A 96 -15.74 -16.21 11.79
C PHE A 96 -14.27 -16.22 11.37
N THR A 97 -13.44 -17.00 12.05
CA THR A 97 -12.01 -17.10 11.72
C THR A 97 -11.81 -17.77 10.37
N TRP A 98 -12.50 -18.88 10.10
CA TRP A 98 -12.39 -19.58 8.83
C TRP A 98 -13.06 -18.84 7.69
N ALA A 99 -14.20 -18.18 7.92
CA ALA A 99 -14.83 -17.32 6.91
C ALA A 99 -13.87 -16.19 6.50
N THR A 100 -13.18 -15.57 7.46
CA THR A 100 -12.13 -14.60 7.18
C THR A 100 -11.03 -15.25 6.32
N GLY A 101 -10.48 -16.39 6.74
CA GLY A 101 -9.45 -17.11 5.97
C GLY A 101 -9.88 -17.47 4.54
N VAL A 102 -11.12 -17.91 4.33
CA VAL A 102 -11.66 -18.19 3.00
C VAL A 102 -11.74 -16.92 2.15
N LEU A 103 -12.20 -15.79 2.74
CA LEU A 103 -12.26 -14.50 2.04
C LEU A 103 -10.86 -14.00 1.67
N GLU A 104 -9.89 -14.13 2.58
CA GLU A 104 -8.48 -13.77 2.36
C GLU A 104 -7.85 -14.63 1.25
N LEU A 105 -8.07 -15.94 1.26
CA LEU A 105 -7.62 -16.85 0.18
C LEU A 105 -8.30 -16.53 -1.16
N ALA A 106 -9.60 -16.24 -1.15
CA ALA A 106 -10.34 -15.87 -2.36
C ALA A 106 -9.83 -14.54 -2.94
N LEU A 107 -9.53 -13.55 -2.09
CA LEU A 107 -8.90 -12.29 -2.50
C LEU A 107 -7.48 -12.51 -3.03
N GLY A 108 -6.68 -13.33 -2.33
CA GLY A 108 -5.34 -13.70 -2.77
C GLY A 108 -5.34 -14.33 -4.15
N PHE A 109 -6.23 -15.31 -4.37
CA PHE A 109 -6.46 -15.90 -5.69
C PHE A 109 -6.89 -14.85 -6.72
N ALA A 110 -7.87 -14.01 -6.40
CA ALA A 110 -8.38 -13.00 -7.31
C ALA A 110 -7.30 -12.00 -7.74
N LEU A 111 -6.41 -11.61 -6.83
CA LEU A 111 -5.28 -10.72 -7.10
C LEU A 111 -4.19 -11.42 -7.94
N ILE A 112 -3.80 -12.65 -7.55
CA ILE A 112 -2.79 -13.43 -8.26
C ILE A 112 -3.26 -13.76 -9.68
N ALA A 113 -4.51 -14.20 -9.86
CA ALA A 113 -5.06 -14.53 -11.18
C ALA A 113 -5.47 -13.29 -11.99
N GLY A 114 -5.72 -12.16 -11.33
CA GLY A 114 -6.38 -11.01 -11.93
C GLY A 114 -7.82 -11.37 -12.33
N PHE A 115 -8.59 -11.92 -11.39
CA PHE A 115 -9.96 -12.38 -11.55
C PHE A 115 -10.94 -11.50 -10.78
N ALA A 116 -12.04 -11.11 -11.42
CA ALA A 116 -13.06 -10.22 -10.90
C ALA A 116 -12.47 -8.98 -10.20
N ARG A 117 -11.43 -8.37 -10.78
CA ARG A 117 -10.57 -7.37 -10.10
C ARG A 117 -11.33 -6.26 -9.38
N LYS A 118 -12.33 -5.66 -10.03
CA LYS A 118 -13.16 -4.62 -9.40
C LYS A 118 -13.83 -5.14 -8.13
N ILE A 119 -14.44 -6.33 -8.15
CA ILE A 119 -15.01 -6.94 -6.94
C ILE A 119 -13.91 -7.21 -5.91
N ALA A 120 -12.78 -7.78 -6.33
CA ALA A 120 -11.67 -8.07 -5.43
C ALA A 120 -11.12 -6.80 -4.75
N TYR A 121 -11.01 -5.69 -5.48
CA TYR A 121 -10.51 -4.43 -4.91
C TYR A 121 -11.47 -3.82 -3.91
N PHE A 122 -12.76 -3.72 -4.25
CA PHE A 122 -13.75 -3.16 -3.32
C PHE A 122 -14.02 -4.09 -2.13
N GLY A 123 -14.12 -5.39 -2.39
CA GLY A 123 -14.26 -6.41 -1.34
C GLY A 123 -13.06 -6.46 -0.41
N GLY A 124 -11.85 -6.32 -0.97
CA GLY A 124 -10.61 -6.22 -0.21
C GLY A 124 -10.53 -4.99 0.68
N ILE A 125 -10.97 -3.81 0.20
CA ILE A 125 -11.12 -2.60 1.04
C ILE A 125 -12.06 -2.87 2.21
N LEU A 126 -13.23 -3.45 1.94
CA LEU A 126 -14.23 -3.74 2.97
C LEU A 126 -13.69 -4.73 4.02
N LEU A 127 -13.07 -5.82 3.57
CA LEU A 127 -12.51 -6.84 4.46
C LEU A 127 -11.38 -6.25 5.32
N ALA A 128 -10.46 -5.50 4.69
CA ALA A 128 -9.37 -4.84 5.39
C ALA A 128 -9.89 -3.86 6.46
N PHE A 129 -10.94 -3.09 6.18
CA PHE A 129 -11.56 -2.23 7.20
C PHE A 129 -12.20 -3.01 8.35
N ILE A 130 -12.82 -4.16 8.08
CA ILE A 130 -13.41 -5.00 9.14
C ILE A 130 -12.30 -5.58 10.03
N ILE A 131 -11.20 -6.07 9.43
CA ILE A 131 -10.04 -6.58 10.18
C ILE A 131 -9.42 -5.45 11.01
N TRP A 132 -9.24 -4.27 10.42
CA TRP A 132 -8.70 -3.11 11.14
C TRP A 132 -9.59 -2.67 12.31
N ALA A 133 -10.91 -2.61 12.10
CA ALA A 133 -11.85 -2.09 13.09
C ALA A 133 -12.22 -3.06 14.22
N VAL A 134 -12.03 -4.38 13.99
CA VAL A 134 -12.50 -5.41 14.93
C VAL A 134 -11.31 -6.10 15.63
N PRO A 135 -10.58 -7.06 15.03
CA PRO A 135 -9.48 -7.72 15.71
C PRO A 135 -8.25 -6.81 15.93
N GLU A 136 -8.02 -5.77 15.11
CA GLU A 136 -6.91 -4.83 15.33
C GLU A 136 -7.27 -3.58 16.16
N GLY A 137 -8.54 -3.43 16.55
CA GLY A 137 -8.98 -2.34 17.42
C GLY A 137 -8.63 -0.93 16.94
N PHE A 138 -8.73 -0.69 15.63
CA PHE A 138 -8.32 0.57 14.98
C PHE A 138 -6.82 0.91 15.16
N GLY A 139 -5.98 -0.08 15.47
CA GLY A 139 -4.57 0.12 15.80
C GLY A 139 -4.27 0.28 17.29
N GLY A 140 -5.28 0.17 18.16
CA GLY A 140 -5.14 0.26 19.62
C GLY A 140 -5.11 -1.11 20.34
N PRO A 141 -4.93 -1.12 21.67
CA PRO A 141 -4.76 0.04 22.55
C PRO A 141 -3.53 0.89 22.25
N TYR A 142 -3.69 2.21 22.38
CA TYR A 142 -2.58 3.16 22.27
C TYR A 142 -1.91 3.31 23.63
N GLY A 143 -0.63 2.92 23.73
CA GLY A 143 0.16 3.01 24.95
C GLY A 143 1.65 2.78 24.70
N PRO A 144 2.47 2.66 25.76
CA PRO A 144 3.89 2.39 25.62
C PRO A 144 4.15 1.12 24.80
N GLY A 145 4.91 1.22 23.71
CA GLY A 145 5.15 0.14 22.75
C GLY A 145 4.25 0.16 21.52
N SER A 146 3.20 0.98 21.48
CA SER A 146 2.37 1.18 20.27
C SER A 146 3.14 2.01 19.26
N LEU A 147 3.60 1.38 18.17
CA LEU A 147 4.38 2.01 17.11
C LEU A 147 3.62 2.09 15.77
N VAL A 148 2.47 1.46 15.67
CA VAL A 148 1.76 1.26 14.40
C VAL A 148 0.26 1.39 14.60
N THR A 149 -0.43 1.88 13.58
CA THR A 149 -1.89 2.11 13.60
C THR A 149 -2.72 0.91 13.13
N GLY A 150 -2.12 -0.29 13.14
CA GLY A 150 -2.69 -1.52 12.54
C GLY A 150 -2.26 -1.69 11.09
N ALA A 151 -2.13 -2.94 10.62
CA ALA A 151 -1.63 -3.23 9.28
C ALA A 151 -2.75 -3.12 8.24
N ALA A 152 -3.98 -3.50 8.59
CA ALA A 152 -5.07 -3.63 7.63
C ALA A 152 -5.55 -2.29 7.03
N ASN A 153 -5.29 -1.14 7.66
CA ASN A 153 -5.57 0.16 7.06
C ASN A 153 -4.69 0.43 5.81
N VAL A 154 -3.42 0.01 5.81
CA VAL A 154 -2.49 0.13 4.67
C VAL A 154 -2.91 -0.82 3.55
N TYR A 155 -3.48 -1.99 3.89
CA TYR A 155 -4.04 -2.91 2.90
C TYR A 155 -5.23 -2.26 2.17
N ALA A 156 -6.13 -1.59 2.89
CA ALA A 156 -7.26 -0.86 2.29
C ALA A 156 -6.77 0.27 1.36
N ILE A 157 -5.75 1.03 1.78
CA ILE A 157 -5.12 2.08 0.95
C ILE A 157 -4.45 1.47 -0.29
N SER A 158 -3.83 0.30 -0.17
CA SER A 158 -3.18 -0.39 -1.30
C SER A 158 -4.18 -0.85 -2.35
N PHE A 159 -5.37 -1.30 -1.94
CA PHE A 159 -6.45 -1.56 -2.90
C PHE A 159 -6.95 -0.28 -3.59
N LEU A 160 -7.05 0.84 -2.88
CA LEU A 160 -7.38 2.13 -3.48
C LEU A 160 -6.33 2.54 -4.54
N LEU A 161 -5.06 2.29 -4.28
CA LEU A 161 -3.97 2.50 -5.23
C LEU A 161 -4.07 1.57 -6.44
N LEU A 162 -4.40 0.30 -6.25
CA LEU A 162 -4.65 -0.64 -7.36
C LEU A 162 -5.85 -0.20 -8.22
N ILE A 163 -6.91 0.34 -7.61
CA ILE A 163 -8.05 0.95 -8.33
C ILE A 163 -7.57 2.14 -9.17
N ALA A 164 -6.79 3.06 -8.58
CA ALA A 164 -6.25 4.22 -9.30
C ALA A 164 -5.34 3.81 -10.47
N LEU A 165 -4.53 2.77 -10.25
CA LEU A 165 -3.61 2.22 -11.24
C LEU A 165 -4.34 1.56 -12.42
N ASN A 166 -5.30 0.68 -12.13
CA ASN A 166 -6.14 0.06 -13.15
C ASN A 166 -6.96 1.12 -13.92
N ALA A 167 -7.51 2.11 -13.22
CA ALA A 167 -8.26 3.20 -13.84
C ALA A 167 -7.39 4.04 -14.81
N THR A 168 -6.11 4.19 -14.51
CA THR A 168 -5.15 4.97 -15.33
C THR A 168 -4.70 4.19 -16.57
N PHE A 169 -4.20 2.96 -16.39
CA PHE A 169 -3.54 2.23 -17.48
C PHE A 169 -4.47 1.27 -18.25
N GLY A 170 -5.63 0.95 -17.69
CA GLY A 170 -6.63 0.03 -18.25
C GLY A 170 -6.38 -1.45 -17.91
N PRO A 171 -7.20 -2.35 -18.48
CA PRO A 171 -7.10 -3.79 -18.25
C PRO A 171 -5.75 -4.36 -18.66
N ASP A 172 -5.21 -5.26 -17.83
CA ASP A 172 -4.07 -6.10 -18.19
C ASP A 172 -4.57 -7.35 -18.97
N ILE A 173 -4.05 -7.52 -20.19
CA ILE A 173 -4.40 -8.61 -21.10
C ILE A 173 -3.93 -9.99 -20.62
N TYR A 174 -2.99 -10.05 -19.67
CA TYR A 174 -2.43 -11.28 -19.11
C TYR A 174 -3.16 -11.77 -17.85
N THR A 175 -4.38 -11.29 -17.64
CA THR A 175 -5.20 -11.64 -16.48
C THR A 175 -6.31 -12.61 -16.84
N LEU A 176 -6.83 -13.34 -15.85
CA LEU A 176 -7.96 -14.22 -16.05
C LEU A 176 -9.19 -13.45 -16.55
N ASP A 177 -9.42 -12.23 -16.05
CA ASP A 177 -10.47 -11.34 -16.58
C ASP A 177 -10.27 -11.06 -18.07
N GLY A 178 -9.05 -10.70 -18.49
CA GLY A 178 -8.74 -10.45 -19.90
C GLY A 178 -8.95 -11.67 -20.79
N TYR A 179 -8.71 -12.88 -20.26
CA TYR A 179 -9.03 -14.12 -20.97
C TYR A 179 -10.54 -14.37 -21.08
N ILE A 180 -11.28 -14.15 -19.99
CA ILE A 180 -12.75 -14.32 -19.96
C ILE A 180 -13.43 -13.30 -20.89
N GLU A 181 -12.98 -12.04 -20.89
CA GLU A 181 -13.56 -10.97 -21.70
C GLU A 181 -13.47 -11.22 -23.20
N LYS A 182 -12.43 -11.93 -23.66
CA LYS A 182 -12.32 -12.36 -25.07
C LYS A 182 -13.49 -13.23 -25.49
N ARG A 183 -14.04 -14.04 -24.58
CA ARG A 183 -15.16 -14.95 -24.85
C ARG A 183 -16.50 -14.38 -24.39
N TYR A 184 -16.52 -13.61 -23.30
CA TYR A 184 -17.73 -13.07 -22.68
C TYR A 184 -17.55 -11.59 -22.34
N ARG A 185 -17.82 -10.71 -23.32
CA ARG A 185 -17.62 -9.26 -23.19
C ARG A 185 -18.41 -8.60 -22.05
N LYS A 186 -19.51 -9.21 -21.58
CA LYS A 186 -20.27 -8.69 -20.43
C LYS A 186 -19.50 -8.80 -19.09
N TRP A 187 -18.45 -9.63 -19.03
CA TRP A 187 -17.57 -9.77 -17.85
C TRP A 187 -16.89 -8.46 -17.46
N GLU A 188 -16.65 -7.58 -18.45
CA GLU A 188 -16.04 -6.26 -18.25
C GLU A 188 -16.78 -5.43 -17.18
N LYS A 189 -18.10 -5.59 -17.03
CA LYS A 189 -18.89 -4.88 -15.99
C LYS A 189 -18.53 -5.29 -14.55
N ILE A 190 -18.11 -6.55 -14.41
CA ILE A 190 -17.76 -7.21 -13.15
C ILE A 190 -16.27 -6.98 -12.87
N ALA A 191 -15.42 -7.09 -13.88
CA ALA A 191 -13.97 -7.04 -13.74
C ALA A 191 -13.38 -5.62 -13.80
N GLU A 192 -13.89 -4.75 -14.67
CA GLU A 192 -13.21 -3.50 -15.01
C GLU A 192 -13.75 -2.28 -14.27
N VAL A 193 -12.81 -1.57 -13.64
CA VAL A 193 -13.05 -0.26 -13.02
C VAL A 193 -13.28 0.82 -14.10
N ARG A 194 -12.75 0.60 -15.31
CA ARG A 194 -12.78 1.56 -16.42
C ARG A 194 -14.04 1.50 -17.28
N TYR A 195 -14.97 0.56 -17.05
CA TYR A 195 -16.19 0.45 -17.85
C TYR A 195 -17.06 1.71 -17.76
N GLY A 196 -17.25 2.39 -18.90
CA GLY A 196 -18.22 3.47 -19.09
C GLY A 196 -19.53 2.94 -19.67
N PHE A 197 -20.67 3.48 -19.25
CA PHE A 197 -21.99 3.06 -19.77
C PHE A 197 -22.17 3.32 -21.27
N ARG A 198 -21.36 4.19 -21.89
CA ARG A 198 -21.34 4.50 -23.32
C ARG A 198 -19.94 4.41 -23.92
N LYS A 199 -19.89 4.04 -25.20
CA LYS A 199 -18.66 4.00 -26.01
C LYS A 199 -18.09 5.44 -26.11
N GLY A 200 -16.97 5.70 -25.45
CA GLY A 200 -16.33 7.02 -25.37
C GLY A 200 -16.41 7.70 -24.00
N ASP A 201 -17.26 7.23 -23.08
CA ASP A 201 -17.29 7.75 -21.70
C ASP A 201 -16.19 7.09 -20.86
N MET A 202 -15.27 7.91 -20.34
CA MET A 202 -14.36 7.45 -19.29
C MET A 202 -15.14 7.23 -18.00
N SER A 203 -14.91 6.08 -17.34
CA SER A 203 -15.51 5.83 -16.03
C SER A 203 -15.16 6.92 -15.03
N PHE A 204 -15.98 7.06 -13.99
CA PHE A 204 -15.72 8.00 -12.89
C PHE A 204 -14.29 7.87 -12.35
N PHE A 205 -13.81 6.63 -12.19
CA PHE A 205 -12.47 6.34 -11.67
C PHE A 205 -11.37 6.75 -12.65
N ALA A 206 -11.53 6.50 -13.96
CA ALA A 206 -10.55 6.92 -14.96
C ALA A 206 -10.43 8.45 -15.04
N ARG A 207 -11.54 9.18 -14.90
CA ARG A 207 -11.53 10.65 -14.84
C ARG A 207 -10.90 11.21 -13.57
N ASN A 208 -10.90 10.44 -12.49
CA ASN A 208 -10.45 10.91 -11.18
C ASN A 208 -9.22 10.13 -10.68
N SER A 209 -8.48 9.40 -11.53
CA SER A 209 -7.40 8.53 -11.07
C SER A 209 -6.25 9.29 -10.39
N MET A 210 -5.92 10.49 -10.88
CA MET A 210 -4.99 11.41 -10.20
C MET A 210 -5.53 11.87 -8.83
N LYS A 211 -6.85 12.11 -8.70
CA LYS A 211 -7.44 12.46 -7.40
C LYS A 211 -7.45 11.27 -6.44
N LEU A 212 -7.64 10.05 -6.95
CA LEU A 212 -7.60 8.82 -6.17
C LEU A 212 -6.19 8.51 -5.68
N SER A 213 -5.18 8.68 -6.53
CA SER A 213 -3.78 8.52 -6.14
C SER A 213 -3.38 9.54 -5.08
N ARG A 214 -3.81 10.81 -5.22
CA ARG A 214 -3.63 11.84 -4.19
C ARG A 214 -4.37 11.48 -2.91
N LEU A 215 -5.62 11.04 -2.98
CA LEU A 215 -6.38 10.62 -1.81
C LEU A 215 -5.65 9.50 -1.06
N ALA A 216 -5.17 8.48 -1.78
CA ALA A 216 -4.38 7.41 -1.18
C ALA A 216 -3.08 7.92 -0.54
N ALA A 217 -2.36 8.84 -1.20
CA ALA A 217 -1.17 9.47 -0.62
C ALA A 217 -1.50 10.24 0.66
N VAL A 218 -2.58 11.04 0.67
CA VAL A 218 -3.03 11.78 1.86
C VAL A 218 -3.42 10.82 2.99
N LEU A 219 -4.16 9.75 2.70
CA LEU A 219 -4.52 8.73 3.69
C LEU A 219 -3.27 8.07 4.29
N LEU A 220 -2.28 7.77 3.45
CA LEU A 220 -0.99 7.25 3.92
C LEU A 220 -0.23 8.29 4.76
N GLY A 221 -0.29 9.56 4.39
CA GLY A 221 0.28 10.65 5.20
C GLY A 221 -0.39 10.80 6.56
N ILE A 222 -1.70 10.53 6.67
CA ILE A 222 -2.42 10.49 7.95
C ILE A 222 -1.92 9.31 8.80
N VAL A 223 -1.72 8.13 8.20
CA VAL A 223 -1.13 6.96 8.89
C VAL A 223 0.25 7.32 9.45
N PHE A 224 1.15 7.84 8.63
CA PHE A 224 2.48 8.26 9.09
C PHE A 224 2.43 9.36 10.17
N ALA A 225 1.50 10.32 10.06
CA ALA A 225 1.35 11.36 11.08
C ALA A 225 0.90 10.78 12.42
N ALA A 226 -0.03 9.81 12.39
CA ALA A 226 -0.48 9.11 13.57
C ALA A 226 0.65 8.25 14.18
N GLU A 227 1.40 7.52 13.36
CA GLU A 227 2.55 6.72 13.82
C GLU A 227 3.64 7.59 14.43
N THR A 228 3.98 8.72 13.80
CA THR A 228 4.90 9.72 14.35
C THR A 228 4.42 10.22 15.72
N TYR A 229 3.13 10.54 15.84
CA TYR A 229 2.55 10.98 17.11
C TYR A 229 2.64 9.89 18.17
N LEU A 230 2.31 8.63 17.84
CA LEU A 230 2.39 7.50 18.76
C LEU A 230 3.83 7.23 19.19
N ALA A 231 4.78 7.32 18.27
CA ALA A 231 6.20 7.23 18.58
C ALA A 231 6.56 8.29 19.63
N ILE A 232 6.32 9.57 19.37
CA ILE A 232 6.69 10.69 20.27
C ILE A 232 5.94 10.62 21.62
N ALA A 233 4.64 10.32 21.60
CA ALA A 233 3.79 10.43 22.79
C ALA A 233 3.97 9.26 23.76
N PHE A 234 4.26 8.06 23.26
CA PHE A 234 4.21 6.84 24.07
C PHE A 234 5.52 6.05 24.12
N ASN A 235 6.50 6.35 23.27
CA ASN A 235 7.73 5.56 23.17
C ASN A 235 8.96 6.36 23.60
N SER A 236 10.05 5.64 23.83
CA SER A 236 11.33 6.21 24.22
C SER A 236 12.45 5.59 23.41
N PRO A 237 13.61 6.24 23.25
CA PRO A 237 14.76 5.66 22.56
C PRO A 237 15.15 4.25 22.99
N SER A 238 14.95 3.90 24.26
CA SER A 238 15.25 2.57 24.79
C SER A 238 14.35 1.47 24.24
N SER A 239 13.12 1.77 23.77
CA SER A 239 12.20 0.74 23.28
C SER A 239 12.65 0.12 21.96
N LEU A 240 13.35 0.88 21.11
CA LEU A 240 13.79 0.43 19.79
C LEU A 240 14.70 -0.80 19.86
N LYS A 241 15.59 -0.84 20.85
CA LYS A 241 16.49 -1.98 21.06
C LYS A 241 15.69 -3.23 21.41
N THR A 242 14.77 -3.13 22.38
CA THR A 242 13.93 -4.25 22.81
C THR A 242 13.08 -4.77 21.65
N THR A 243 12.54 -3.88 20.81
CA THR A 243 11.81 -4.28 19.61
C THR A 243 12.69 -5.04 18.63
N LEU A 244 13.94 -4.61 18.39
CA LEU A 244 14.87 -5.30 17.50
C LEU A 244 15.33 -6.67 18.06
N GLU A 245 15.55 -6.77 19.37
CA GLU A 245 15.89 -8.04 20.01
C GLU A 245 14.71 -9.02 19.95
N GLY A 246 13.48 -8.53 20.14
CA GLY A 246 12.26 -9.31 19.96
C GLY A 246 12.04 -9.75 18.51
N ALA A 247 12.29 -8.85 17.56
CA ALA A 247 12.26 -9.13 16.12
C ALA A 247 13.28 -10.21 15.72
N ALA A 248 14.47 -10.19 16.30
CA ALA A 248 15.51 -11.19 16.05
C ALA A 248 15.18 -12.56 16.66
N ALA A 249 14.36 -12.60 17.71
CA ALA A 249 14.02 -13.85 18.39
C ALA A 249 13.25 -14.79 17.47
N GLY A 250 13.65 -16.07 17.42
CA GLY A 250 12.98 -17.08 16.60
C GLY A 250 13.22 -16.97 15.10
N GLN A 251 14.10 -16.07 14.65
CA GLN A 251 14.47 -15.95 13.24
C GLN A 251 15.46 -17.05 12.81
N PRO A 252 15.45 -17.45 11.53
CA PRO A 252 16.42 -18.40 11.01
C PRO A 252 17.87 -17.93 11.20
N ALA A 253 18.77 -18.87 11.50
CA ALA A 253 20.17 -18.59 11.83
C ALA A 253 20.93 -17.79 10.75
N TYR A 254 20.55 -17.91 9.48
CA TYR A 254 21.17 -17.15 8.39
C TYR A 254 20.90 -15.63 8.47
N LEU A 255 19.88 -15.19 9.23
CA LEU A 255 19.58 -13.77 9.49
C LEU A 255 20.33 -13.22 10.70
N ASN A 256 21.03 -14.05 11.49
CA ASN A 256 21.70 -13.62 12.72
C ASN A 256 22.67 -12.46 12.49
N GLY A 257 23.42 -12.47 11.39
CA GLY A 257 24.37 -11.39 11.07
C GLY A 257 23.67 -10.05 10.82
N TRP A 258 22.51 -10.07 10.15
CA TRP A 258 21.72 -8.89 9.86
C TRP A 258 21.17 -8.26 11.15
N PHE A 259 20.52 -9.04 12.00
CA PHE A 259 20.01 -8.54 13.27
C PHE A 259 21.13 -8.10 14.23
N SER A 260 22.23 -8.86 14.30
CA SER A 260 23.37 -8.50 15.15
C SER A 260 23.96 -7.15 14.75
N PHE A 261 24.06 -6.87 13.44
CA PHE A 261 24.50 -5.57 12.94
C PHE A 261 23.59 -4.44 13.44
N TRP A 262 22.28 -4.56 13.22
CA TRP A 262 21.33 -3.50 13.61
C TRP A 262 21.20 -3.33 15.13
N ILE A 263 21.19 -4.43 15.89
CA ILE A 263 21.20 -4.39 17.35
C ILE A 263 22.46 -3.67 17.85
N ALA A 264 23.63 -3.93 17.26
CA ALA A 264 24.87 -3.23 17.62
C ALA A 264 24.79 -1.72 17.30
N GLN A 265 24.26 -1.34 16.13
CA GLN A 265 24.07 0.06 15.75
C GLN A 265 23.13 0.80 16.72
N VAL A 266 21.95 0.23 16.99
CA VAL A 266 20.95 0.82 17.90
C VAL A 266 21.45 0.83 19.34
N THR A 267 22.22 -0.17 19.77
CA THR A 267 22.82 -0.19 21.11
C THR A 267 23.87 0.92 21.27
N ALA A 268 24.65 1.21 20.22
CA ALA A 268 25.65 2.26 20.27
C ALA A 268 25.05 3.67 20.35
N ALA A 269 23.90 3.91 19.71
CA ALA A 269 23.27 5.23 19.66
C ALA A 269 21.72 5.17 19.62
N PRO A 270 21.05 4.69 20.68
CA PRO A 270 19.61 4.41 20.65
C PRO A 270 18.76 5.65 20.36
N ALA A 271 19.14 6.79 20.94
CA ALA A 271 18.45 8.07 20.69
C ALA A 271 18.57 8.52 19.23
N ALA A 272 19.75 8.39 18.62
CA ALA A 272 19.97 8.83 17.25
C ALA A 272 19.09 8.04 16.26
N TYR A 273 19.08 6.70 16.37
CA TYR A 273 18.27 5.85 15.49
C TYR A 273 16.77 6.02 15.72
N TYR A 274 16.35 6.12 16.97
CA TYR A 274 14.95 6.38 17.29
C TYR A 274 14.45 7.71 16.71
N TYR A 275 15.19 8.81 16.93
CA TYR A 275 14.80 10.10 16.36
C TYR A 275 14.93 10.15 14.84
N LEU A 276 15.85 9.37 14.24
CA LEU A 276 15.93 9.25 12.79
C LEU A 276 14.66 8.63 12.20
N ILE A 277 14.11 7.59 12.84
CA ILE A 277 12.83 6.98 12.45
C ILE A 277 11.70 8.01 12.57
N VAL A 278 11.57 8.65 13.74
CA VAL A 278 10.52 9.66 13.99
C VAL A 278 10.59 10.81 12.99
N VAL A 279 11.79 11.31 12.69
CA VAL A 279 11.98 12.38 11.70
C VAL A 279 11.65 11.89 10.28
N ALA A 280 12.03 10.67 9.93
CA ALA A 280 11.70 10.08 8.62
C ALA A 280 10.17 9.94 8.45
N GLU A 281 9.47 9.38 9.44
CA GLU A 281 8.01 9.26 9.45
C GLU A 281 7.32 10.63 9.38
N PHE A 282 7.80 11.61 10.15
CA PHE A 282 7.26 12.96 10.14
C PHE A 282 7.43 13.62 8.76
N LEU A 283 8.62 13.51 8.16
CA LEU A 283 8.89 14.06 6.83
C LEU A 283 8.05 13.37 5.76
N LEU A 284 7.86 12.05 5.84
CA LEU A 284 6.96 11.31 4.96
C LEU A 284 5.52 11.76 5.14
N ALA A 285 5.04 11.93 6.38
CA ALA A 285 3.71 12.43 6.68
C ALA A 285 3.46 13.80 6.02
N VAL A 286 4.36 14.76 6.25
CA VAL A 286 4.27 16.10 5.65
C VAL A 286 4.32 16.02 4.12
N ALA A 287 5.24 15.25 3.57
CA ALA A 287 5.38 15.09 2.12
C ALA A 287 4.11 14.54 1.46
N LEU A 288 3.50 13.53 2.07
CA LEU A 288 2.32 12.85 1.58
C LEU A 288 1.04 13.68 1.74
N LEU A 289 0.86 14.35 2.89
CA LEU A 289 -0.31 15.17 3.18
C LEU A 289 -0.43 16.37 2.22
N PHE A 290 0.70 17.00 1.88
CA PHE A 290 0.71 18.22 1.08
C PHE A 290 1.17 18.01 -0.36
N GLY A 291 1.65 16.81 -0.71
CA GLY A 291 2.27 16.53 -2.00
C GLY A 291 3.49 17.41 -2.24
N ILE A 292 4.45 17.38 -1.32
CA ILE A 292 5.74 18.07 -1.47
C ILE A 292 6.87 17.06 -1.68
N ALA A 293 7.75 17.35 -2.63
CA ALA A 293 8.86 16.51 -3.06
C ALA A 293 8.40 15.07 -3.41
N ARG A 294 7.26 14.91 -4.09
CA ARG A 294 6.56 13.62 -4.25
C ARG A 294 7.47 12.48 -4.72
N LYS A 295 8.27 12.67 -5.77
CA LYS A 295 9.22 11.64 -6.23
C LYS A 295 10.20 11.23 -5.13
N THR A 296 10.84 12.19 -4.47
CA THR A 296 11.76 11.90 -3.36
C THR A 296 11.04 11.23 -2.19
N ALA A 297 9.84 11.69 -1.83
CA ALA A 297 9.05 11.12 -0.76
C ALA A 297 8.61 9.69 -1.06
N TYR A 298 8.21 9.38 -2.30
CA TYR A 298 7.80 8.02 -2.66
C TYR A 298 8.99 7.05 -2.72
N ILE A 299 10.14 7.49 -3.24
CA ILE A 299 11.37 6.67 -3.24
C ILE A 299 11.88 6.49 -1.80
N GLY A 300 11.91 7.56 -1.01
CA GLY A 300 12.29 7.52 0.40
C GLY A 300 11.37 6.63 1.22
N GLY A 301 10.06 6.73 1.00
CA GLY A 301 9.04 5.89 1.63
C GLY A 301 9.19 4.41 1.26
N LEU A 302 9.51 4.10 0.01
CA LEU A 302 9.82 2.74 -0.43
C LEU A 302 11.04 2.17 0.33
N ILE A 303 12.14 2.94 0.39
CA ILE A 303 13.36 2.52 1.09
C ILE A 303 13.09 2.35 2.58
N TYR A 304 12.40 3.32 3.19
CA TYR A 304 11.98 3.30 4.59
C TYR A 304 11.18 2.05 4.91
N SER A 305 10.14 1.76 4.12
CA SER A 305 9.26 0.61 4.32
C SER A 305 10.02 -0.72 4.25
N LEU A 306 10.98 -0.84 3.34
CA LEU A 306 11.81 -2.05 3.21
C LEU A 306 12.79 -2.21 4.38
N LEU A 307 13.36 -1.10 4.87
CA LEU A 307 14.23 -1.12 6.03
C LEU A 307 13.45 -1.50 7.29
N GLU A 308 12.28 -0.91 7.51
CA GLU A 308 11.44 -1.22 8.66
C GLU A 308 10.98 -2.69 8.64
N TRP A 309 10.48 -3.15 7.48
CA TRP A 309 10.05 -4.53 7.26
C TRP A 309 11.18 -5.53 7.53
N SER A 310 12.40 -5.26 7.05
CA SER A 310 13.54 -6.17 7.22
C SER A 310 14.19 -6.10 8.61
N THR A 311 13.90 -5.08 9.42
CA THR A 311 14.54 -4.87 10.73
C THR A 311 13.54 -5.03 11.87
N ILE A 312 12.76 -4.00 12.15
CA ILE A 312 11.87 -3.90 13.31
C ILE A 312 10.69 -4.88 13.21
N LYS A 313 10.28 -5.27 11.99
CA LYS A 313 9.24 -6.29 11.77
C LYS A 313 9.75 -7.66 11.32
N ALA A 314 11.07 -7.83 11.29
CA ALA A 314 11.70 -9.12 11.11
C ALA A 314 11.20 -9.95 9.90
N PHE A 315 11.00 -9.31 8.75
CA PHE A 315 10.46 -9.92 7.53
C PHE A 315 9.04 -10.49 7.69
N GLY A 316 8.30 -10.03 8.69
CA GLY A 316 6.98 -10.52 9.07
C GLY A 316 6.98 -11.72 10.03
N GLY A 317 8.09 -11.92 10.78
CA GLY A 317 8.26 -13.01 11.75
C GLY A 317 8.60 -12.55 13.18
N PRO A 318 8.82 -13.48 14.13
CA PRO A 318 8.86 -14.94 13.95
C PRO A 318 7.47 -15.58 13.78
N ILE A 319 7.37 -16.58 12.89
CA ILE A 319 6.14 -17.35 12.63
C ILE A 319 5.83 -18.20 13.86
N THR A 320 5.11 -17.63 14.82
CA THR A 320 4.67 -18.28 16.06
C THR A 320 3.15 -18.34 16.10
N ALA A 321 2.60 -19.27 16.89
CA ALA A 321 1.15 -19.40 16.99
C ALA A 321 0.53 -18.08 17.51
N GLY A 322 -0.34 -17.47 16.70
CA GLY A 322 -1.05 -16.24 17.06
C GLY A 322 -0.50 -14.95 16.43
N TYR A 323 0.65 -14.98 15.75
CA TYR A 323 1.20 -13.80 15.05
C TYR A 323 1.72 -14.19 13.67
N THR A 324 1.03 -13.71 12.64
CA THR A 324 1.48 -13.74 11.24
C THR A 324 1.12 -12.40 10.64
N ASP A 325 2.08 -11.48 10.58
CA ASP A 325 1.90 -10.19 9.93
C ASP A 325 3.05 -10.00 8.94
N ALA A 326 2.80 -10.34 7.68
CA ALA A 326 3.74 -10.04 6.60
C ALA A 326 3.74 -8.53 6.23
N GLY A 327 2.94 -7.71 6.93
CA GLY A 327 2.16 -6.60 6.38
C GLY A 327 2.88 -5.29 6.11
N GLN A 328 4.13 -5.10 6.53
CA GLN A 328 4.83 -3.85 6.18
C GLN A 328 5.42 -3.81 4.78
N ILE A 329 5.63 -4.96 4.13
CA ILE A 329 6.04 -4.96 2.72
C ILE A 329 4.94 -4.33 1.82
N ILE A 330 3.70 -4.29 2.28
CA ILE A 330 2.59 -3.68 1.54
C ILE A 330 2.74 -2.17 1.45
N LEU A 331 3.35 -1.54 2.44
CA LEU A 331 3.69 -0.12 2.37
C LEU A 331 4.71 0.15 1.25
N ALA A 332 5.71 -0.73 1.08
CA ALA A 332 6.62 -0.68 -0.05
C ALA A 332 5.87 -0.84 -1.40
N ILE A 333 4.90 -1.74 -1.48
CA ILE A 333 4.04 -1.90 -2.67
C ILE A 333 3.24 -0.63 -2.94
N ALA A 334 2.65 -0.01 -1.91
CA ALA A 334 1.91 1.23 -2.03
C ALA A 334 2.79 2.36 -2.61
N PHE A 335 4.01 2.51 -2.10
CA PHE A 335 4.97 3.48 -2.65
C PHE A 335 5.39 3.16 -4.09
N LEU A 336 5.59 1.88 -4.45
CA LEU A 336 5.85 1.49 -5.84
C LEU A 336 4.69 1.89 -6.78
N ILE A 337 3.45 1.72 -6.34
CA ILE A 337 2.27 2.13 -7.11
C ILE A 337 2.20 3.66 -7.22
N LEU A 338 2.47 4.40 -6.14
CA LEU A 338 2.53 5.86 -6.16
C LEU A 338 3.61 6.38 -7.12
N ILE A 339 4.77 5.73 -7.18
CA ILE A 339 5.84 5.99 -8.15
C ILE A 339 5.31 5.83 -9.58
N ALA A 340 4.66 4.70 -9.89
CA ALA A 340 4.10 4.42 -11.22
C ALA A 340 3.00 5.41 -11.62
N LEU A 341 2.16 5.82 -10.66
CA LEU A 341 1.12 6.83 -10.88
C LEU A 341 1.71 8.23 -11.08
N ASN A 342 2.76 8.61 -10.33
CA ASN A 342 3.45 9.89 -10.50
C ASN A 342 4.09 10.00 -11.90
N ALA A 343 4.73 8.92 -12.35
CA ALA A 343 5.36 8.85 -13.67
C ALA A 343 4.36 8.97 -14.83
N SER A 344 3.06 8.70 -14.61
CA SER A 344 2.04 8.80 -15.67
C SER A 344 1.18 10.04 -15.63
N HIS A 345 0.96 10.63 -14.45
CA HIS A 345 0.10 11.80 -14.28
C HIS A 345 0.84 13.13 -14.46
N GLY A 346 2.16 13.16 -14.28
CA GLY A 346 2.93 14.40 -14.23
C GLY A 346 2.54 15.28 -13.03
N THR A 347 2.73 16.60 -13.17
CA THR A 347 2.48 17.56 -12.10
C THR A 347 0.99 17.63 -11.72
N ASP A 348 0.66 17.29 -10.48
CA ASP A 348 -0.70 17.46 -9.93
C ASP A 348 -0.91 18.93 -9.51
N PRO A 349 -1.86 19.68 -10.11
CA PRO A 349 -2.03 21.11 -9.85
C PRO A 349 -2.52 21.46 -8.43
N TYR A 350 -2.89 20.47 -7.62
CA TYR A 350 -3.37 20.69 -6.25
C TYR A 350 -2.30 20.43 -5.19
N THR A 351 -1.11 19.98 -5.58
CA THR A 351 -0.02 19.72 -4.65
C THR A 351 0.83 20.97 -4.40
N LEU A 352 1.57 20.99 -3.28
CA LEU A 352 2.57 22.03 -3.04
C LEU A 352 3.65 22.04 -4.11
N ASP A 353 4.04 20.89 -4.64
CA ASP A 353 4.99 20.79 -5.75
C ASP A 353 4.62 21.70 -6.92
N SER A 354 3.37 21.66 -7.38
CA SER A 354 2.91 22.51 -8.49
C SER A 354 3.02 24.01 -8.20
N LYS A 355 2.84 24.42 -6.93
CA LYS A 355 2.97 25.81 -6.51
C LYS A 355 4.43 26.24 -6.43
N ILE A 356 5.31 25.34 -5.97
CA ILE A 356 6.74 25.58 -5.85
C ILE A 356 7.38 25.64 -7.24
N GLU A 357 7.03 24.73 -8.16
CA GLU A 357 7.57 24.69 -9.52
C GLU A 357 7.34 25.97 -10.31
N ARG A 358 6.20 26.65 -10.07
CA ARG A 358 5.92 27.97 -10.68
C ARG A 358 6.93 29.04 -10.28
N ARG A 359 7.58 28.90 -9.12
CA ARG A 359 8.59 29.85 -8.60
C ARG A 359 10.01 29.34 -8.79
N VAL A 360 10.22 28.03 -8.69
CA VAL A 360 11.51 27.36 -8.73
C VAL A 360 11.44 26.21 -9.73
N SER A 361 11.71 26.49 -11.00
CA SER A 361 11.57 25.49 -12.07
C SER A 361 12.44 24.25 -11.88
N ARG A 362 13.58 24.37 -11.19
CA ARG A 362 14.47 23.24 -10.86
C ARG A 362 13.85 22.24 -9.86
N TRP A 363 12.77 22.62 -9.17
CA TRP A 363 12.07 21.74 -8.22
C TRP A 363 11.47 20.50 -8.88
N ASN A 364 11.16 20.58 -10.18
CA ASN A 364 10.66 19.45 -10.95
C ASN A 364 11.57 18.21 -10.89
N ARG A 365 12.88 18.37 -10.72
CA ARG A 365 13.83 17.24 -10.60
C ARG A 365 13.61 16.43 -9.31
N ILE A 366 13.10 17.09 -8.28
CA ILE A 366 12.81 16.55 -6.94
C ILE A 366 11.38 16.02 -6.89
N ALA A 367 10.42 16.72 -7.51
CA ALA A 367 8.99 16.41 -7.45
C ALA A 367 8.53 15.39 -8.49
N GLU A 368 9.06 15.46 -9.72
CA GLU A 368 8.50 14.77 -10.88
C GLU A 368 9.42 13.67 -11.41
N MET A 369 8.79 12.59 -11.91
CA MET A 369 9.47 11.47 -12.55
C MET A 369 9.60 11.62 -14.07
N THR A 370 8.87 12.57 -14.66
CA THR A 370 8.85 12.78 -16.11
C THR A 370 10.03 13.65 -16.55
N HIS A 371 11.00 13.04 -17.23
CA HIS A 371 11.99 13.72 -18.07
C HIS A 371 12.03 13.06 -19.44
#